data_AF-A0A916RRJ4-F1
#
_entry.id   AF-A0A916RRJ4-F1
#
_cell.length_a   1.000
_cell.length_b   1.000
_cell.length_c   1.000
_cell.angle_alpha   90.00
_cell.angle_beta   90.00
_cell.angle_gamma   90.00
#
_symmetry.space_group_name_H-M   'P 1'
#
loop_
_entity.id
_entity.type
_entity.pdbx_description
1 polymer ?
#
loop_
_entity_poly.entity_id
_entity_poly.type
_entity_poly.pdbx_seq_one_letter_code
_entity_poly.pdbx_strand_id
1 'polypeptide(L)'
;MAKKKKKRSNTPRHKRLNRQSRVQAAKHWIPKYEGKNLVNGYSKHFGVNKLTAVYELELLGYTFKESYKQKLRESERQKQRKAEERNALKKQQQEEDMFPDSDETFAFIAGYTEGGVPFGITLEDWEEDETVKNEKIIQAEKRSIFYKKEVEDDDLPF
;
A
#
# COMPACT_ATOMS: atom_id res chain seq x y z
N MET A 1 -27.50 -6.80 -27.87
CA MET A 1 -26.32 -6.14 -27.27
C MET A 1 -25.14 -7.11 -27.22
N ALA A 2 -24.04 -6.83 -27.92
CA ALA A 2 -22.87 -7.71 -27.94
C ALA A 2 -22.06 -7.56 -26.65
N LYS A 3 -21.76 -8.69 -25.96
CA LYS A 3 -20.93 -8.69 -24.75
C LYS A 3 -19.50 -8.24 -25.11
N LYS A 4 -19.01 -7.18 -24.46
CA LYS A 4 -17.65 -6.66 -24.62
C LYS A 4 -16.61 -7.73 -24.26
N LYS A 5 -15.74 -8.11 -25.21
CA LYS A 5 -14.65 -9.07 -24.97
C LYS A 5 -13.70 -8.52 -23.89
N LYS A 6 -13.44 -9.32 -22.84
CA LYS A 6 -12.46 -8.98 -21.81
C LYS A 6 -11.05 -9.00 -22.41
N LYS A 7 -10.28 -7.92 -22.19
CA LYS A 7 -8.87 -7.85 -22.60
C LYS A 7 -8.07 -8.93 -21.85
N ARG A 8 -7.28 -9.72 -22.58
CA ARG A 8 -6.39 -10.72 -21.97
C ARG A 8 -5.20 -9.99 -21.33
N SER A 9 -4.89 -10.31 -20.08
CA SER A 9 -3.69 -9.77 -19.41
C SER A 9 -2.43 -10.41 -20.03
N ASN A 10 -1.43 -9.56 -20.33
CA ASN A 10 -0.13 -9.96 -20.87
C ASN A 10 0.74 -10.73 -19.85
N THR A 11 0.31 -10.80 -18.59
CA THR A 11 1.03 -11.53 -17.55
C THR A 11 0.86 -13.04 -17.75
N PRO A 12 1.95 -13.83 -17.77
CA PRO A 12 1.88 -15.29 -17.90
C PRO A 12 0.95 -15.93 -16.86
N ARG A 13 0.20 -16.96 -17.26
CA ARG A 13 -0.82 -17.60 -16.40
C ARG A 13 -0.25 -18.09 -15.07
N HIS A 14 0.93 -18.70 -15.09
CA HIS A 14 1.58 -19.27 -13.90
C HIS A 14 1.92 -18.21 -12.84
N LYS A 15 2.11 -16.93 -13.23
CA LYS A 15 2.35 -15.82 -12.29
C LYS A 15 1.08 -15.23 -11.66
N ARG A 16 -0.10 -15.65 -12.13
CA ARG A 16 -1.41 -15.16 -11.64
C ARG A 16 -2.13 -16.21 -10.79
N LEU A 17 -1.48 -17.34 -10.52
CA LEU A 17 -2.06 -18.43 -9.75
C LEU A 17 -2.17 -18.04 -8.27
N ASN A 18 -3.25 -18.47 -7.62
CA ASN A 18 -3.38 -18.40 -6.17
C ASN A 18 -2.42 -19.41 -5.49
N ARG A 19 -2.24 -19.29 -4.18
CA ARG A 19 -1.29 -20.10 -3.41
C ARG A 19 -1.49 -21.61 -3.58
N GLN A 20 -2.72 -22.10 -3.42
CA GLN A 20 -3.01 -23.53 -3.55
C GLN A 20 -2.70 -24.06 -4.96
N SER A 21 -3.08 -23.30 -6.00
CA SER A 21 -2.80 -23.66 -7.39
C SER A 21 -1.31 -23.65 -7.69
N ARG A 22 -0.54 -22.71 -7.11
CA ARG A 22 0.92 -22.69 -7.23
C ARG A 22 1.53 -23.94 -6.61
N VAL A 23 1.15 -24.30 -5.39
CA VAL A 23 1.67 -25.49 -4.69
C VAL A 23 1.37 -26.78 -5.47
N GLN A 24 0.18 -26.92 -6.07
CA GLN A 24 -0.13 -28.08 -6.93
C GLN A 24 0.68 -28.06 -8.24
N ALA A 25 0.77 -26.91 -8.92
CA ALA A 25 1.56 -26.77 -10.14
C ALA A 25 3.06 -27.01 -9.89
N ALA A 26 3.55 -26.62 -8.71
CA ALA A 26 4.92 -26.79 -8.29
C ALA A 26 5.33 -28.27 -8.24
N LYS A 27 4.45 -29.18 -7.81
CA LYS A 27 4.73 -30.63 -7.81
C LYS A 27 5.17 -31.15 -9.18
N HIS A 28 4.58 -30.62 -10.26
CA HIS A 28 4.94 -30.99 -11.63
C HIS A 28 6.08 -30.17 -12.21
N TRP A 29 6.28 -28.95 -11.72
CA TRP A 29 7.32 -28.03 -12.18
C TRP A 29 8.69 -28.33 -11.58
N ILE A 30 8.76 -28.69 -10.29
CA ILE A 30 10.00 -28.95 -9.57
C ILE A 30 10.84 -30.07 -10.22
N PRO A 31 10.28 -31.22 -10.63
CA PRO A 31 11.06 -32.26 -11.31
C PRO A 31 11.67 -31.82 -12.65
N LYS A 32 11.08 -30.80 -13.29
CA LYS A 32 11.55 -30.24 -14.57
C LYS A 32 12.51 -29.07 -14.38
N TYR A 33 12.77 -28.67 -13.14
CA TYR A 33 13.59 -27.51 -12.85
C TYR A 33 15.07 -27.90 -12.75
N GLU A 34 15.87 -27.42 -13.70
CA GLU A 34 17.31 -27.72 -13.80
C GLU A 34 18.20 -26.68 -13.10
N GLY A 35 17.61 -25.64 -12.51
CA GLY A 35 18.38 -24.54 -11.92
C GLY A 35 18.96 -24.86 -10.55
N LYS A 36 20.13 -24.27 -10.23
CA LYS A 36 20.84 -24.52 -8.96
C LYS A 36 20.06 -24.11 -7.71
N ASN A 37 19.32 -22.99 -7.78
CA ASN A 37 18.62 -22.42 -6.62
C ASN A 37 17.11 -22.58 -6.79
N LEU A 38 16.53 -23.55 -6.06
CA LEU A 38 15.11 -23.87 -6.13
C LEU A 38 14.21 -22.70 -5.70
N VAL A 39 14.57 -22.02 -4.61
CA VAL A 39 13.81 -20.87 -4.08
C VAL A 39 13.76 -19.73 -5.11
N ASN A 40 14.91 -19.42 -5.73
CA ASN A 40 15.00 -18.39 -6.75
C ASN A 40 14.24 -18.77 -8.03
N GLY A 41 14.35 -20.03 -8.44
CA GLY A 41 13.59 -20.55 -9.58
C GLY A 41 12.09 -20.46 -9.37
N TYR A 42 11.63 -20.92 -8.21
CA TYR A 42 10.22 -20.91 -7.82
C TYR A 42 9.67 -19.48 -7.79
N SER A 43 10.39 -18.57 -7.12
CA SER A 43 10.07 -17.15 -7.06
C SER A 43 9.91 -16.53 -8.44
N LYS A 44 10.86 -16.78 -9.36
CA LYS A 44 10.82 -16.25 -10.73
C LYS A 44 9.71 -16.88 -11.57
N HIS A 45 9.51 -18.19 -11.45
CA HIS A 45 8.48 -18.91 -12.19
C HIS A 45 7.10 -18.42 -11.76
N PHE A 46 6.75 -18.49 -10.48
CA PHE A 46 5.42 -18.13 -10.00
C PHE A 46 5.21 -16.64 -9.68
N GLY A 47 6.26 -15.81 -9.77
CA GLY A 47 6.15 -14.36 -9.52
C GLY A 47 5.90 -14.02 -8.05
N VAL A 48 6.45 -14.80 -7.12
CA VAL A 48 6.30 -14.61 -5.66
C VAL A 48 7.61 -14.15 -5.03
N ASN A 49 7.57 -13.57 -3.83
CA ASN A 49 8.78 -13.22 -3.09
C ASN A 49 9.50 -14.48 -2.59
N LYS A 50 10.82 -14.38 -2.38
CA LYS A 50 11.65 -15.53 -1.96
C LYS A 50 11.19 -16.12 -0.62
N LEU A 51 10.74 -15.27 0.31
CA LEU A 51 10.19 -15.71 1.59
C LEU A 51 8.93 -16.56 1.40
N THR A 52 8.02 -16.14 0.50
CA THR A 52 6.81 -16.91 0.15
C THR A 52 7.17 -18.23 -0.53
N ALA A 53 8.16 -18.22 -1.43
CA ALA A 53 8.66 -19.42 -2.09
C ALA A 53 9.18 -20.44 -1.06
N VAL A 54 9.92 -19.99 -0.04
CA VAL A 54 10.39 -20.87 1.06
C VAL A 54 9.21 -21.51 1.78
N TYR A 55 8.22 -20.74 2.22
CA TYR A 55 7.05 -21.31 2.92
C TYR A 55 6.24 -22.28 2.07
N GLU A 56 6.09 -22.01 0.77
CA GLU A 56 5.38 -22.93 -0.14
C GLU A 56 6.19 -24.20 -0.44
N LEU A 57 7.53 -24.11 -0.47
CA LEU A 57 8.40 -25.28 -0.59
C LEU A 57 8.43 -26.09 0.72
N GLU A 58 8.36 -25.46 1.90
CA GLU A 58 8.20 -26.17 3.18
C GLU A 58 6.93 -27.01 3.22
N LEU A 59 5.81 -26.50 2.66
CA LEU A 59 4.59 -27.29 2.50
C LEU A 59 4.73 -28.52 1.60
N LEU A 60 5.68 -28.50 0.67
CA LEU A 60 6.00 -29.62 -0.22
C LEU A 60 7.02 -30.58 0.39
N GLY A 61 7.47 -30.33 1.63
CA GLY A 61 8.39 -31.19 2.37
C GLY A 61 9.86 -30.76 2.33
N TYR A 62 10.19 -29.61 1.76
CA TYR A 62 11.57 -29.09 1.77
C TYR A 62 11.90 -28.41 3.09
N THR A 63 13.12 -28.60 3.60
CA THR A 63 13.57 -27.96 4.83
C THR A 63 14.53 -26.81 4.55
N PHE A 64 14.39 -25.72 5.30
CA PHE A 64 15.26 -24.55 5.19
C PHE A 64 15.77 -24.12 6.56
N LYS A 65 17.01 -23.62 6.62
CA LYS A 65 17.59 -23.09 7.86
C LYS A 65 16.86 -21.83 8.31
N GLU A 66 16.61 -21.69 9.61
CA GLU A 66 15.96 -20.51 10.17
C GLU A 66 16.76 -19.22 9.89
N SER A 67 18.09 -19.29 9.96
CA SER A 67 18.97 -18.16 9.62
C SER A 67 18.79 -17.66 8.19
N TYR A 68 18.46 -18.54 7.25
CA TYR A 68 18.16 -18.17 5.87
C TYR A 68 16.81 -17.43 5.79
N LYS A 69 15.79 -17.89 6.53
CA LYS A 69 14.47 -17.23 6.60
C LYS A 69 14.57 -15.84 7.23
N GLN A 70 15.38 -15.68 8.27
CA GLN A 70 15.65 -14.38 8.89
C GLN A 70 16.27 -13.39 7.90
N LYS A 71 17.31 -13.81 7.16
CA LYS A 71 17.92 -12.96 6.11
C LYS A 71 16.91 -12.54 5.03
N LEU A 72 16.01 -13.44 4.63
CA LEU A 72 14.96 -13.10 3.67
C LEU A 72 13.96 -12.10 4.24
N ARG A 73 13.50 -12.28 5.49
CA ARG A 73 12.59 -11.33 6.16
C ARG A 73 13.20 -9.93 6.25
N GLU A 74 14.47 -9.85 6.62
CA GLU A 74 15.19 -8.57 6.68
C GLU A 74 15.31 -7.93 5.29
N SER A 75 15.69 -8.68 4.27
CA SER A 75 15.76 -8.17 2.89
C SER A 75 14.42 -7.61 2.40
N GLU A 76 13.31 -8.28 2.71
CA GLU A 76 11.97 -7.81 2.32
C GLU A 76 11.56 -6.56 3.11
N ARG A 77 11.85 -6.49 4.40
CA ARG A 77 11.62 -5.29 5.23
C ARG A 77 12.40 -4.09 4.70
N GLN A 78 13.66 -4.27 4.32
CA GLN A 78 14.49 -3.21 3.76
C GLN A 78 13.94 -2.71 2.42
N LYS A 79 13.40 -3.60 1.57
CA LYS A 79 12.75 -3.18 0.32
C LYS A 79 11.48 -2.37 0.57
N GLN A 80 10.68 -2.75 1.57
CA GLN A 80 9.46 -2.03 1.95
C GLN A 80 9.80 -0.62 2.41
N ARG A 81 10.76 -0.47 3.35
CA ARG A 81 11.24 0.83 3.82
C ARG A 81 11.68 1.75 2.69
N LYS A 82 12.53 1.25 1.78
CA LYS A 82 12.98 2.03 0.60
C LYS A 82 11.83 2.43 -0.34
N ALA A 83 10.80 1.59 -0.45
CA ALA A 83 9.64 1.91 -1.26
C ALA A 83 8.77 2.99 -0.60
N GLU A 84 8.61 2.92 0.72
CA GLU A 84 7.92 3.92 1.55
C GLU A 84 8.64 5.26 1.48
N GLU A 85 9.96 5.30 1.71
CA GLU A 85 10.79 6.50 1.61
C GLU A 85 10.65 7.18 0.23
N ARG A 86 10.74 6.40 -0.85
CA ARG A 86 10.57 6.93 -2.21
C ARG A 86 9.16 7.47 -2.45
N ASN A 87 8.13 6.82 -1.90
CA ASN A 87 6.76 7.29 -2.05
C ASN A 87 6.52 8.56 -1.22
N ALA A 88 7.10 8.65 -0.02
CA ALA A 88 7.06 9.84 0.82
C ALA A 88 7.74 11.03 0.13
N LEU A 89 8.94 10.84 -0.43
CA LEU A 89 9.64 11.89 -1.18
C LEU A 89 8.84 12.35 -2.40
N LYS A 90 8.22 11.43 -3.15
CA LYS A 90 7.34 11.78 -4.26
C LYS A 90 6.10 12.58 -3.82
N LYS A 91 5.57 12.28 -2.63
CA LYS A 91 4.43 13.00 -2.07
C LYS A 91 4.84 14.41 -1.66
N GLN A 92 5.99 14.57 -1.00
CA GLN A 92 6.56 15.88 -0.66
C GLN A 92 6.80 16.73 -1.90
N GLN A 93 7.43 16.17 -2.94
CA GLN A 93 7.61 16.89 -4.22
C GLN A 93 6.28 17.30 -4.87
N GLN A 94 5.27 16.42 -4.84
CA GLN A 94 3.94 16.77 -5.34
C GLN A 94 3.25 17.87 -4.52
N GLU A 95 3.47 17.90 -3.20
CA GLU A 95 2.96 18.96 -2.32
C GLU A 95 3.66 20.28 -2.62
N GLU A 96 5.00 20.30 -2.72
CA GLU A 96 5.78 21.47 -3.12
C GLU A 96 5.36 22.00 -4.51
N ASP A 97 5.21 21.11 -5.51
CA ASP A 97 4.75 21.47 -6.86
C ASP A 97 3.29 21.99 -6.89
N MET A 98 2.45 21.61 -5.91
CA MET A 98 1.05 22.04 -5.84
C MET A 98 0.90 23.44 -5.22
N PHE A 99 1.85 23.84 -4.36
CA PHE A 99 1.87 25.14 -3.69
C PHE A 99 3.16 25.93 -4.02
N PRO A 100 3.47 26.22 -5.30
CA PRO A 100 4.72 26.86 -5.68
C PRO A 100 4.84 28.31 -5.19
N ASP A 101 3.71 28.97 -4.89
CA ASP A 101 3.62 30.36 -4.44
C ASP A 101 3.29 30.48 -2.93
N SER A 102 3.43 29.41 -2.13
CA SER A 102 3.34 29.52 -0.67
C SER A 102 4.67 29.99 -0.08
N ASP A 103 4.63 30.86 0.91
CA ASP A 103 5.80 31.38 1.64
C ASP A 103 5.59 31.22 3.16
N GLU A 104 6.57 31.56 4.00
CA GLU A 104 6.51 31.44 5.47
C GLU A 104 5.35 32.23 6.11
N THR A 105 4.70 33.15 5.38
CA THR A 105 3.56 33.96 5.86
C THR A 105 2.22 33.53 5.26
N PHE A 106 2.21 33.01 4.03
CA PHE A 106 0.98 32.71 3.28
C PHE A 106 0.93 31.23 2.87
N ALA A 107 -0.13 30.54 3.31
CA ALA A 107 -0.45 29.18 2.90
C ALA A 107 -0.77 29.07 1.39
N PHE A 108 -1.34 30.13 0.81
CA PHE A 108 -1.63 30.22 -0.63
C PHE A 108 -1.71 31.69 -1.07
N ILE A 109 -0.88 32.12 -2.01
CA ILE A 109 -0.96 33.46 -2.61
C ILE A 109 -1.90 33.42 -3.82
N ALA A 110 -3.01 34.17 -3.75
CA ALA A 110 -3.98 34.25 -4.84
C ALA A 110 -3.54 35.22 -5.95
N GLY A 111 -2.62 36.13 -5.63
CA GLY A 111 -2.01 37.07 -6.56
C GLY A 111 -1.27 38.20 -5.87
N TYR A 112 -0.78 39.15 -6.69
CA TYR A 112 -0.13 40.37 -6.23
C TYR A 112 -0.97 41.58 -6.62
N THR A 113 -1.08 42.54 -5.72
CA THR A 113 -1.69 43.85 -6.00
C THR A 113 -0.82 44.68 -6.96
N GLU A 114 -1.35 45.77 -7.52
CA GLU A 114 -0.60 46.66 -8.45
C GLU A 114 0.70 47.23 -7.85
N GLY A 115 0.80 47.28 -6.51
CA GLY A 115 2.00 47.68 -5.77
C GLY A 115 2.96 46.53 -5.41
N GLY A 116 2.70 45.30 -5.89
CA GLY A 116 3.55 44.13 -5.63
C GLY A 116 3.35 43.47 -4.26
N VAL A 117 2.30 43.85 -3.51
CA VAL A 117 1.99 43.22 -2.22
C VAL A 117 1.19 41.93 -2.46
N PRO A 118 1.64 40.77 -1.94
CA PRO A 118 0.92 39.50 -2.07
C PRO A 118 -0.37 39.52 -1.23
N PHE A 119 -1.43 38.91 -1.75
CA PHE A 119 -2.65 38.64 -0.98
C PHE A 119 -3.09 37.20 -1.20
N GLY A 120 -3.63 36.57 -0.16
CA GLY A 120 -3.83 35.14 -0.14
C GLY A 120 -4.39 34.63 1.19
N ILE A 121 -4.39 33.31 1.36
CA ILE A 121 -4.72 32.64 2.61
C ILE A 121 -3.44 32.60 3.47
N THR A 122 -3.49 33.16 4.68
CA THR A 122 -2.35 33.09 5.61
C THR A 122 -2.26 31.72 6.28
N LEU A 123 -1.09 31.37 6.82
CA LEU A 123 -0.97 30.14 7.63
C LEU A 123 -1.89 30.18 8.86
N GLU A 124 -2.05 31.35 9.47
CA GLU A 124 -2.93 31.56 10.63
C GLU A 124 -4.40 31.31 10.27
N ASP A 125 -4.88 31.89 9.15
CA ASP A 125 -6.24 31.64 8.65
C ASP A 125 -6.47 30.15 8.33
N TRP A 126 -5.44 29.48 7.81
CA TRP A 126 -5.53 28.07 7.43
C TRP A 126 -5.54 27.13 8.65
N GLU A 127 -4.75 27.43 9.68
CA GLU A 127 -4.72 26.72 10.95
C GLU A 127 -6.05 26.87 11.73
N GLU A 128 -6.66 28.06 11.73
CA GLU A 128 -8.00 28.26 12.27
C GLU A 128 -9.04 27.39 11.55
N ASP A 129 -8.96 27.32 10.21
CA ASP A 129 -9.85 26.47 9.41
C ASP A 129 -9.63 24.96 9.65
N GLU A 130 -8.38 24.51 9.82
CA GLU A 130 -8.06 23.11 10.11
C GLU A 130 -8.49 22.67 11.51
N THR A 131 -8.28 23.52 12.52
CA THR A 131 -8.72 23.23 13.90
C THR A 131 -10.24 23.06 13.96
N VAL A 132 -11.00 23.93 13.30
CA VAL A 132 -12.46 23.84 13.20
C VAL A 132 -12.91 22.57 12.48
N LYS A 133 -12.20 22.11 11.44
CA LYS A 133 -12.49 20.85 10.73
C LYS A 133 -12.17 19.63 11.60
N ASN A 134 -11.01 19.63 12.27
CA ASN A 134 -10.57 18.54 13.14
C ASN A 134 -11.48 18.38 14.36
N GLU A 135 -11.94 19.48 14.96
CA GLU A 135 -12.94 19.45 16.03
C GLU A 135 -14.26 18.81 15.58
N LYS A 136 -14.74 19.14 14.38
CA LYS A 136 -15.95 18.53 13.80
C LYS A 136 -15.77 17.03 13.56
N ILE A 137 -14.60 16.59 13.09
CA ILE A 137 -14.28 15.16 12.90
C ILE A 137 -14.25 14.44 14.24
N ILE A 138 -13.56 14.99 15.24
CA ILE A 138 -13.50 14.42 16.60
C ILE A 138 -14.90 14.34 17.20
N GLN A 139 -15.75 15.34 16.98
CA GLN A 139 -17.13 15.35 17.46
C GLN A 139 -18.00 14.30 16.74
N ALA A 140 -17.78 14.06 15.44
CA ALA A 140 -18.44 13.02 14.67
C ALA A 140 -17.99 11.61 15.10
N GLU A 141 -16.70 11.41 15.36
CA GLU A 141 -16.16 10.15 15.89
C GLU A 141 -16.67 9.86 17.30
N LYS A 142 -16.70 10.89 18.18
CA LYS A 142 -17.31 10.78 19.51
C LYS A 142 -18.80 10.43 19.44
N ARG A 143 -19.55 11.06 18.51
CA ARG A 143 -20.96 10.69 18.23
C ARG A 143 -21.06 9.24 17.76
N SER A 144 -20.24 8.80 16.81
CA SER A 144 -20.21 7.42 16.31
C SER A 144 -19.93 6.40 17.41
N ILE A 145 -18.95 6.68 18.28
CA ILE A 145 -18.61 5.84 19.44
C ILE A 145 -19.76 5.80 20.45
N PHE A 146 -20.45 6.92 20.67
CA PHE A 146 -21.63 6.99 21.54
C PHE A 146 -22.78 6.10 21.03
N TYR A 147 -23.13 6.19 19.73
CA TYR A 147 -24.15 5.31 19.14
C TYR A 147 -23.73 3.84 19.06
N LYS A 148 -22.43 3.54 19.09
CA LYS A 148 -21.91 2.17 19.13
C LYS A 148 -21.94 1.55 20.53
N LYS A 149 -22.14 2.35 21.59
CA LYS A 149 -22.05 1.91 22.97
C LYS A 149 -23.37 1.35 23.54
N GLU A 150 -24.50 1.56 22.88
CA GLU A 150 -25.80 1.03 23.33
C GLU A 150 -26.60 0.50 22.14
N VAL A 151 -26.34 -0.76 21.79
CA VAL A 151 -27.33 -1.64 21.14
C VAL A 151 -27.17 -2.98 21.84
N GLU A 152 -27.96 -3.23 22.86
CA GLU A 152 -28.09 -4.56 23.46
C GLU A 152 -28.87 -5.46 22.48
N ASP A 153 -28.43 -6.72 22.35
CA ASP A 153 -28.90 -7.64 21.30
C ASP A 153 -30.41 -7.95 21.37
N ASP A 154 -31.08 -7.63 22.48
CA ASP A 154 -32.51 -7.91 22.74
C ASP A 154 -33.50 -6.95 22.03
N ASP A 155 -33.03 -5.83 21.46
CA ASP A 155 -33.87 -4.83 20.77
C ASP A 155 -33.83 -4.92 19.23
N LEU A 156 -33.12 -5.91 18.67
CA LEU A 156 -33.07 -6.11 17.22
C LEU A 156 -34.32 -6.88 16.73
N PRO A 157 -35.18 -6.29 15.88
CA PRO A 157 -36.30 -7.02 15.31
C PRO A 157 -35.76 -8.15 14.42
N PHE A 158 -36.22 -9.38 14.70
CA PHE A 158 -35.97 -10.58 13.89
C PHE A 158 -36.37 -10.38 12.42
#